data_AF-A0A8C0LLP2-F1
#
_entry.id   AF-A0A8C0LLP2-F1
#
_cell.length_a   1.000
_cell.length_b   1.000
_cell.length_c   1.000
_cell.angle_alpha   90.00
_cell.angle_beta   90.00
_cell.angle_gamma   90.00
#
_symmetry.space_group_name_H-M   'P 1'
#
loop_
_entity.id
_entity.type
_entity.pdbx_description
1 polymer ?
#
loop_
_entity_poly.entity_id
_entity_poly.type
_entity_poly.pdbx_seq_one_letter_code
_entity_poly.pdbx_strand_id
1 'polypeptide(L)'
;MHREPDVGFDPGSPGSHPGPKAGTKPLCHPGIPPLNLSSFTVHSSPLHSPWLPIPTPSQVREICVKFTRGVDFSWQAQALLALQEAAEAFLVHLFEDAYLLSLHAGRVTLFPKDVQLARRIRGIQEGLG
;
A
#
# COMPACT_ATOMS: atom_id res chain seq x y z
N MET A 1 -58.28 -9.01 -56.15
CA MET A 1 -57.71 -7.69 -56.47
C MET A 1 -56.89 -7.30 -55.26
N HIS A 2 -55.60 -7.57 -55.22
CA HIS A 2 -54.61 -6.62 -55.70
C HIS A 2 -53.32 -7.35 -56.10
N ARG A 3 -52.76 -6.93 -57.25
CA ARG A 3 -51.43 -7.28 -57.75
C ARG A 3 -50.36 -6.39 -57.09
N GLU A 4 -49.15 -6.93 -57.07
CA GLU A 4 -47.78 -6.36 -56.95
C GLU A 4 -47.63 -4.89 -57.44
N PRO A 5 -46.61 -4.13 -56.97
CA PRO A 5 -45.27 -4.27 -57.55
C PRO A 5 -44.09 -4.18 -56.57
N ASP A 6 -43.17 -5.12 -56.78
CA ASP A 6 -41.70 -4.96 -56.80
C ASP A 6 -41.22 -3.49 -56.82
N VAL A 7 -40.57 -3.07 -55.73
CA VAL A 7 -39.68 -1.90 -55.72
C VAL A 7 -38.30 -2.44 -55.40
N GLY A 8 -37.53 -2.62 -56.49
CA GLY A 8 -36.12 -2.95 -56.46
C GLY A 8 -35.35 -2.02 -55.52
N PHE A 9 -34.65 -2.61 -54.57
CA PHE A 9 -33.64 -1.94 -53.78
C PHE A 9 -32.32 -2.05 -54.55
N ASP A 10 -31.94 -0.97 -55.23
CA ASP A 10 -30.66 -0.86 -55.92
C ASP A 10 -29.47 -1.09 -54.95
N PRO A 11 -28.45 -1.87 -55.37
CA PRO A 11 -27.28 -2.17 -54.55
C PRO A 11 -26.26 -1.01 -54.57
N GLY A 12 -26.37 -0.12 -53.59
CA GLY A 12 -25.42 0.99 -53.38
C GLY A 12 -24.33 0.67 -52.35
N SER A 13 -23.14 0.28 -52.85
CA SER A 13 -21.77 0.41 -52.33
C SER A 13 -21.40 0.17 -50.84
N PRO A 14 -20.26 -0.51 -50.58
CA PRO A 14 -19.82 -0.90 -49.23
C PRO A 14 -19.30 0.30 -48.43
N GLY A 15 -20.02 0.68 -47.39
CA GLY A 15 -19.59 1.67 -46.40
C GLY A 15 -18.58 1.09 -45.42
N SER A 16 -17.35 1.58 -45.53
CA SER A 16 -16.15 1.26 -44.76
C SER A 16 -16.35 1.17 -43.25
N HIS A 17 -15.83 0.09 -42.66
CA HIS A 17 -15.62 -0.05 -41.21
C HIS A 17 -14.73 1.09 -40.66
N PRO A 18 -15.17 1.86 -39.65
CA PRO A 18 -14.26 2.64 -38.83
C PRO A 18 -13.64 1.69 -37.79
N GLY A 19 -12.37 1.32 -37.99
CA GLY A 19 -11.58 0.62 -36.99
C GLY A 19 -11.41 1.42 -35.69
N PRO A 20 -11.05 0.76 -34.58
CA PRO A 20 -10.81 1.43 -33.31
C PRO A 20 -9.67 2.46 -33.46
N LYS A 21 -9.97 3.73 -33.20
CA LYS A 21 -8.96 4.80 -33.18
C LYS A 21 -7.95 4.52 -32.07
N ALA A 22 -6.81 3.97 -32.46
CA ALA A 22 -5.59 4.00 -31.68
C ALA A 22 -5.23 5.47 -31.39
N GLY A 23 -5.02 5.81 -30.12
CA GLY A 23 -4.44 7.12 -29.77
C GLY A 23 -4.98 7.84 -28.55
N THR A 24 -5.58 7.17 -27.56
CA THR A 24 -5.66 7.79 -26.22
C THR A 24 -4.34 7.57 -25.52
N LYS A 25 -3.45 8.57 -25.62
CA LYS A 25 -2.18 8.62 -24.90
C LYS A 25 -2.49 8.48 -23.40
N PRO A 26 -1.88 7.53 -22.67
CA PRO A 26 -2.01 7.50 -21.22
C PRO A 26 -1.49 8.82 -20.69
N LEU A 27 -2.23 9.48 -19.79
CA LEU A 27 -1.71 10.61 -19.04
C LEU A 27 -0.61 10.07 -18.11
N CYS A 28 0.62 10.02 -18.61
CA CYS A 28 1.79 9.74 -17.79
C CYS A 28 2.08 10.99 -16.96
N HIS A 29 1.65 10.98 -15.70
CA HIS A 29 2.08 11.96 -14.71
C HIS A 29 3.56 11.72 -14.42
N PRO A 30 4.45 12.71 -14.59
CA PRO A 30 5.85 12.55 -14.27
C PRO A 30 6.01 12.45 -12.75
N GLY A 31 6.39 11.27 -12.24
CA GLY A 31 6.95 11.18 -10.88
C GLY A 31 6.50 10.04 -9.96
N ILE A 32 5.63 9.11 -10.38
CA ILE A 32 5.28 7.97 -9.52
C ILE A 32 5.88 6.69 -10.12
N PRO A 33 6.99 6.15 -9.58
CA PRO A 33 7.44 4.82 -9.98
C PRO A 33 6.40 3.79 -9.52
N PRO A 34 6.04 2.81 -10.37
CA PRO A 34 5.18 1.72 -9.96
C PRO A 34 5.91 0.90 -8.89
N LEU A 35 5.32 0.80 -7.70
CA LEU A 35 5.78 -0.11 -6.66
C LEU A 35 5.53 -1.54 -7.15
N ASN A 36 6.55 -2.11 -7.79
CA ASN A 36 6.58 -3.52 -8.16
C ASN A 36 6.84 -4.33 -6.89
N LEU A 37 5.80 -4.95 -6.35
CA LEU A 37 5.86 -5.83 -5.17
C LEU A 37 6.21 -7.28 -5.56
N SER A 38 7.06 -7.51 -6.58
CA SER A 38 7.44 -8.87 -7.00
C SER A 38 8.93 -9.19 -6.90
N SER A 39 9.70 -8.39 -6.18
CA SER A 39 11.09 -8.73 -5.82
C SER A 39 11.36 -8.50 -4.33
N PHE A 40 10.58 -9.16 -3.47
CA PHE A 40 11.08 -9.50 -2.13
C PHE A 40 12.09 -10.64 -2.29
N THR A 41 13.28 -10.30 -2.80
CA THR A 41 14.43 -11.18 -2.69
C THR A 41 14.76 -11.28 -1.21
N VAL A 42 14.61 -12.48 -0.64
CA VAL A 42 15.23 -12.85 0.63
C VAL A 42 16.75 -12.73 0.44
N HIS A 43 17.28 -11.53 0.63
CA HIS A 43 18.69 -11.29 0.77
C HIS A 43 18.91 -10.46 2.01
N SER A 44 19.28 -11.18 3.06
CA SER A 44 19.96 -10.75 4.27
C SER A 44 20.65 -9.39 4.14
N SER A 45 20.06 -8.35 4.70
CA SER A 45 20.74 -7.10 5.08
C SER A 45 19.81 -6.36 6.04
N PRO A 46 20.19 -6.20 7.33
CA PRO A 46 19.41 -5.37 8.24
C PRO A 46 19.65 -3.92 7.83
N LEU A 47 18.80 -3.42 6.94
CA LEU A 47 18.74 -2.02 6.59
C LEU A 47 18.22 -1.31 7.84
N HIS A 48 19.15 -0.91 8.71
CA HIS A 48 18.91 0.08 9.74
C HIS A 48 18.52 1.37 9.01
N SER A 49 17.24 1.47 8.66
CA SER A 49 16.67 2.55 7.85
C SER A 49 16.48 3.73 8.78
N PRO A 50 17.32 4.78 8.73
CA PRO A 50 17.24 5.91 9.67
C PRO A 50 15.98 6.77 9.48
N TRP A 51 15.12 6.39 8.53
CA TRP A 51 14.00 7.15 8.03
C TRP A 51 12.64 6.62 8.48
N LEU A 52 12.57 5.40 9.03
CA LEU A 52 11.34 4.89 9.66
C LEU A 52 11.40 5.09 11.17
N PRO A 53 10.28 5.39 11.84
CA PRO A 53 10.17 5.49 13.30
C PRO A 53 10.17 4.09 13.93
N ILE A 54 11.25 3.34 13.73
CA ILE A 54 11.47 2.00 14.23
C ILE A 54 12.29 2.06 15.52
N PRO A 55 12.01 1.20 16.51
CA PRO A 55 12.65 1.28 17.81
C PRO A 55 14.15 1.01 17.68
N THR A 56 14.97 2.00 18.01
CA THR A 56 16.42 1.83 18.09
C THR A 56 16.81 1.07 19.37
N PRO A 57 17.95 0.37 19.40
CA PRO A 57 18.40 -0.36 20.59
C PRO A 57 18.50 0.50 21.86
N SER A 58 18.84 1.79 21.72
CA SER A 58 18.87 2.74 22.85
C SER A 58 17.46 3.05 23.36
N GLN A 59 16.50 3.23 22.46
CA GLN A 59 15.09 3.47 22.81
C GLN A 59 14.48 2.27 23.53
N VAL A 60 14.78 1.04 23.09
CA VAL A 60 14.35 -0.19 23.80
C VAL A 60 14.90 -0.21 25.22
N ARG A 61 16.19 0.09 25.41
CA ARG A 61 16.81 0.15 26.74
C ARG A 61 16.19 1.22 27.62
N GLU A 62 15.92 2.41 27.08
CA GLU A 62 15.25 3.50 27.81
C GLU A 62 13.86 3.09 28.30
N ILE A 63 13.07 2.42 27.44
CA ILE A 63 11.75 1.91 27.80
C ILE A 63 11.87 0.87 28.90
N CYS A 64 12.80 -0.08 28.79
CA CYS A 64 12.98 -1.12 29.80
C CYS A 64 13.41 -0.57 31.17
N VAL A 65 14.23 0.48 31.21
CA VAL A 65 14.61 1.15 32.47
C VAL A 65 13.38 1.67 33.22
N LYS A 66 12.36 2.18 32.51
CA LYS A 66 11.10 2.67 33.12
C LYS A 66 10.32 1.55 33.83
N PHE A 67 10.42 0.30 33.37
CA PHE A 67 9.73 -0.84 33.97
C PHE A 67 10.54 -1.57 35.03
N THR A 68 11.86 -1.41 35.01
CA THR A 68 12.78 -2.28 35.75
C THR A 68 13.22 -1.68 37.10
N ARG A 69 12.65 -0.53 37.52
CA ARG A 69 12.91 0.11 38.83
C ARG A 69 14.41 0.26 39.16
N GLY A 70 15.24 0.51 38.14
CA GLY A 70 16.68 0.74 38.31
C GLY A 70 17.57 -0.51 38.30
N VAL A 71 17.06 -1.68 37.87
CA VAL A 71 17.93 -2.82 37.55
C VAL A 71 18.39 -2.73 36.08
N ASP A 72 19.69 -2.85 35.85
CA ASP A 72 20.27 -2.84 34.51
C ASP A 72 20.22 -4.25 33.90
N PHE A 73 19.48 -4.41 32.80
CA PHE A 73 19.46 -5.66 32.03
C PHE A 73 20.49 -5.65 30.90
N SER A 74 21.22 -6.77 30.75
CA SER A 74 22.01 -7.05 29.57
C SER A 74 21.13 -7.68 28.48
N TRP A 75 21.19 -7.12 27.28
CA TRP A 75 20.39 -7.57 26.14
C TRP A 75 21.26 -8.36 25.18
N GLN A 76 20.76 -9.52 24.74
CA GLN A 76 21.35 -10.23 23.61
C GLN A 76 21.14 -9.43 22.33
N ALA A 77 22.17 -9.38 21.46
CA ALA A 77 22.07 -8.69 20.18
C ALA A 77 20.92 -9.22 19.31
N GLN A 78 20.72 -10.55 19.31
CA GLN A 78 19.63 -11.20 18.56
C GLN A 78 18.24 -10.84 19.09
N ALA A 79 18.09 -10.65 20.41
CA ALA A 79 16.81 -10.23 20.99
C ALA A 79 16.43 -8.81 20.56
N LEU A 80 17.41 -7.91 20.48
CA LEU A 80 17.19 -6.54 20.02
C LEU A 80 16.83 -6.49 18.53
N LEU A 81 17.49 -7.31 17.70
CA LEU A 81 17.15 -7.44 16.28
C LEU A 81 15.75 -8.00 16.08
N ALA A 82 15.39 -9.08 16.79
CA ALA A 82 14.05 -9.65 16.69
C ALA A 82 12.94 -8.65 17.08
N LEU A 83 13.18 -7.83 18.10
CA LEU A 83 12.24 -6.78 18.50
C LEU A 83 12.11 -5.68 17.43
N GLN A 84 13.22 -5.31 16.80
CA GLN A 84 13.22 -4.35 15.70
C GLN A 84 12.45 -4.89 14.49
N GLU A 85 12.74 -6.12 14.07
CA GLU A 85 12.07 -6.78 12.95
C GLU A 85 10.55 -6.91 13.19
N ALA A 86 10.14 -7.30 14.40
CA ALA A 86 8.73 -7.37 14.78
C ALA A 86 8.05 -5.99 14.73
N ALA A 87 8.72 -4.94 15.21
CA ALA A 87 8.19 -3.58 15.19
C ALA A 87 8.10 -3.02 13.76
N GLU A 88 9.09 -3.29 12.92
CA GLU A 88 9.08 -2.95 11.49
C GLU A 88 7.91 -3.62 10.78
N ALA A 89 7.76 -4.93 10.95
CA ALA A 89 6.66 -5.69 10.35
C ALA A 89 5.30 -5.12 10.79
N PHE A 90 5.13 -4.81 12.07
CA PHE A 90 3.89 -4.23 12.59
C PHE A 90 3.57 -2.85 11.97
N LEU A 91 4.55 -1.95 11.93
CA LEU A 91 4.35 -0.60 11.39
C LEU A 91 4.07 -0.63 9.89
N VAL A 92 4.74 -1.49 9.13
CA VAL A 92 4.49 -1.64 7.68
C VAL A 92 3.03 -2.04 7.44
N HIS A 93 2.56 -3.11 8.09
CA HIS A 93 1.17 -3.56 7.94
C HIS A 93 0.17 -2.49 8.41
N LEU A 94 0.47 -1.77 9.48
CA LEU A 94 -0.41 -0.70 9.97
C LEU A 94 -0.50 0.47 8.99
N PHE A 95 0.61 0.85 8.36
CA PHE A 95 0.62 1.93 7.37
C PHE A 95 -0.03 1.52 6.06
N GLU A 96 0.05 0.25 5.65
CA GLU A 96 -0.69 -0.28 4.50
C GLU A 96 -2.21 -0.13 4.71
N ASP A 97 -2.73 -0.53 5.87
CA ASP A 97 -4.15 -0.36 6.20
C ASP A 97 -4.56 1.12 6.27
N ALA A 98 -3.75 1.94 6.94
CA ALA A 98 -4.02 3.37 7.01
C ALA A 98 -4.01 4.02 5.62
N TYR A 99 -3.16 3.53 4.71
CA TYR A 99 -3.08 4.03 3.34
C TYR A 99 -4.32 3.66 2.54
N LEU A 100 -4.82 2.43 2.67
CA LEU A 100 -6.10 2.01 2.08
C LEU A 100 -7.26 2.88 2.57
N LEU A 101 -7.28 3.26 3.85
CA LEU A 101 -8.28 4.18 4.40
C LEU A 101 -8.15 5.60 3.83
N SER A 102 -6.91 6.08 3.62
CA SER A 102 -6.69 7.39 3.00
C SER A 102 -7.19 7.42 1.55
N LEU A 103 -6.96 6.33 0.80
CA LEU A 103 -7.44 6.15 -0.57
C LEU A 103 -8.96 6.02 -0.63
N HIS A 104 -9.57 5.32 0.33
CA HIS A 104 -11.02 5.24 0.47
C HIS A 104 -11.66 6.62 0.67
N ALA A 105 -10.96 7.54 1.33
CA ALA A 105 -11.37 8.93 1.51
C ALA A 105 -10.98 9.85 0.33
N GLY A 106 -10.50 9.31 -0.80
CA GLY A 106 -10.11 10.06 -1.99
C GLY A 106 -8.80 10.85 -1.84
N ARG A 107 -7.97 10.54 -0.84
CA ARG A 107 -6.69 11.21 -0.58
C ARG A 107 -5.53 10.26 -0.85
N VAL A 108 -4.39 10.81 -1.28
CA VAL A 108 -3.11 10.07 -1.41
C VAL A 108 -2.20 10.31 -0.21
N THR A 109 -2.44 11.40 0.54
CA THR A 109 -1.69 11.75 1.74
C THR A 109 -2.27 11.04 2.96
N LEU A 110 -1.40 10.37 3.74
CA LEU A 110 -1.74 9.78 5.03
C LEU A 110 -1.94 10.86 6.10
N PHE A 111 -3.01 10.74 6.89
CA PHE A 111 -3.25 11.60 8.04
C PHE A 111 -3.32 10.79 9.34
N PRO A 112 -3.06 11.42 10.51
CA PRO A 112 -3.15 10.74 11.81
C PRO A 112 -4.51 10.08 12.07
N LYS A 113 -5.60 10.67 11.55
CA LYS A 113 -6.94 10.12 11.63
C LYS A 113 -7.10 8.76 10.94
N ASP A 114 -6.35 8.53 9.85
CA ASP A 114 -6.41 7.28 9.08
C ASP A 114 -5.72 6.15 9.87
N VAL A 115 -4.60 6.45 10.53
CA VAL A 115 -3.90 5.52 11.43
C VAL A 115 -4.72 5.21 12.69
N GLN A 116 -5.34 6.22 13.29
CA GLN A 116 -6.24 6.03 14.44
C GLN A 116 -7.44 5.14 14.08
N LEU A 117 -8.00 5.34 12.88
CA LEU A 117 -9.09 4.53 12.38
C LEU A 117 -8.63 3.09 12.08
N ALA A 118 -7.46 2.91 11.46
CA ALA A 118 -6.88 1.58 11.21
C ALA A 118 -6.69 0.81 12.53
N ARG A 119 -6.10 1.44 13.56
CA ARG A 119 -5.95 0.83 14.89
C ARG A 119 -7.29 0.49 15.54
N ARG A 120 -8.31 1.34 15.35
CA ARG A 120 -9.65 1.11 15.89
C ARG A 120 -10.36 -0.06 15.21
N ILE A 121 -10.20 -0.22 13.90
CA ILE A 121 -10.80 -1.32 13.12
C ILE A 121 -10.11 -2.65 13.44
N ARG A 122 -8.78 -2.65 13.58
CA ARG A 122 -8.00 -3.83 14.01
C ARG A 122 -8.37 -4.31 15.43
N GLY A 123 -8.95 -3.43 16.24
CA GLY A 123 -9.42 -3.77 17.58
C GLY A 123 -8.29 -3.87 18.61
N ILE A 124 -8.65 -4.32 19.82
CA ILE A 124 -7.75 -4.35 20.99
C ILE A 124 -6.62 -5.37 20.81
N GLN A 125 -6.83 -6.42 20.02
CA GLN A 125 -5.88 -7.53 19.87
C GLN A 125 -4.54 -7.12 19.22
N GLU A 126 -4.55 -6.10 18.37
CA GLU A 126 -3.37 -5.59 17.65
C GLU A 126 -3.07 -4.12 17.97
N GLY A 127 -4.03 -3.39 18.56
CA GLY A 127 -3.99 -1.94 18.68
C GLY A 127 -3.56 -1.40 20.05
N LEU A 128 -3.69 -2.18 21.11
CA LEU A 128 -3.42 -1.77 22.49
C LEU A 128 -2.76 -2.94 23.24
N GLY A 129 -1.43 -2.90 23.34
CA GLY A 129 -0.70 -3.71 24.32
C GLY A 129 -0.98 -3.23 25.74
#